data_AF-A0A1F7NIT9-F1
#
_entry.id   AF-A0A1F7NIT9-F1
#
_cell.length_a   1.000
_cell.length_b   1.000
_cell.length_c   1.000
_cell.angle_alpha   90.00
_cell.angle_beta   90.00
_cell.angle_gamma   90.00
#
_symmetry.space_group_name_H-M   'P 1'
#
loop_
_entity.id
_entity.type
_entity.pdbx_description
1 polymer ?
#
loop_
_entity_poly.entity_id
_entity_poly.type
_entity_poly.pdbx_seq_one_letter_code
_entity_poly.pdbx_strand_id
1 'polypeptide(L)'
;MRTHTLVGLFLAFLALAAPAVASEPTTPMPAAHEEVGRTLDDLIGQLHDLGGRWREHFAPSPRGERPLITLMLRHKDELGLSASQVQSLERLRADFQREAIRRDADLRIAEMDLTTLLEREPVDLGQVEAKVKEIERLRADLRVARIRAIEQGKAQLSPEQRSKLRTLLVEPGPPRPRQGAVLRPQSDQLFSFFRRVLKSRRSA
;
A
#
# COMPACT_ATOMS: atom_id res chain seq x y z
N MET A 1 24.40 -32.08 25.51
CA MET A 1 25.72 -31.65 25.01
C MET A 1 26.06 -32.47 23.77
N ARG A 2 26.04 -31.81 22.61
CA ARG A 2 26.86 -32.01 21.39
C ARG A 2 27.20 -33.44 20.94
N THR A 3 26.45 -33.96 19.98
CA THR A 3 26.93 -34.94 19.00
C THR A 3 27.44 -34.21 17.76
N HIS A 4 28.75 -34.21 17.54
CA HIS A 4 29.37 -33.82 16.27
C HIS A 4 29.77 -35.09 15.52
N THR A 5 29.06 -35.41 14.45
CA THR A 5 29.46 -36.43 13.48
C THR A 5 29.88 -35.76 12.18
N LEU A 6 31.15 -35.97 11.84
CA LEU A 6 31.83 -35.57 10.61
C LEU A 6 31.19 -36.24 9.38
N VAL A 7 30.88 -35.44 8.35
CA VAL A 7 30.64 -35.87 6.97
C VAL A 7 31.07 -34.67 6.11
N GLY A 8 31.90 -34.75 5.07
CA GLY A 8 32.59 -35.84 4.40
C GLY A 8 33.30 -35.14 3.25
N LEU A 9 34.63 -35.21 3.25
CA LEU A 9 35.52 -34.66 2.23
C LEU A 9 35.23 -35.35 0.89
N PHE A 10 34.84 -34.61 -0.15
CA PHE A 10 34.76 -35.14 -1.51
C PHE A 10 35.93 -34.58 -2.33
N LEU A 11 36.99 -35.38 -2.42
CA LEU A 11 38.04 -35.24 -3.42
C LEU A 11 38.03 -36.51 -4.27
N ALA A 12 37.84 -36.35 -5.58
CA ALA A 12 38.09 -37.40 -6.56
C ALA A 12 38.88 -36.84 -7.75
N PHE A 13 39.98 -37.53 -8.02
CA PHE A 13 41.08 -37.36 -8.99
C PHE A 13 40.61 -37.31 -10.47
N LEU A 14 41.15 -36.49 -11.39
CA LEU A 14 42.50 -36.36 -12.01
C LEU A 14 42.68 -37.21 -13.29
N ALA A 15 42.90 -36.54 -14.44
CA ALA A 15 43.60 -36.97 -15.68
C ALA A 15 43.43 -35.83 -16.71
N LEU A 16 44.34 -35.37 -17.57
CA LEU A 16 45.70 -35.70 -18.00
C LEU A 16 46.20 -34.46 -18.78
N ALA A 17 47.50 -34.13 -18.73
CA ALA A 17 48.15 -33.02 -19.48
C ALA A 17 47.96 -33.14 -21.01
N ALA A 18 47.94 -32.09 -21.86
CA ALA A 18 48.89 -30.98 -22.09
C ALA A 18 48.32 -30.01 -23.19
N PRO A 19 49.03 -28.97 -23.71
CA PRO A 19 49.89 -27.93 -23.14
C PRO A 19 49.44 -26.48 -23.49
N ALA A 20 50.17 -25.50 -22.93
CA ALA A 20 50.45 -24.16 -23.49
C ALA A 20 49.32 -23.12 -23.66
N VAL A 21 49.23 -22.25 -22.65
CA VAL A 21 49.18 -20.77 -22.72
C VAL A 21 48.62 -20.16 -24.01
N ALA A 22 47.39 -19.67 -23.92
CA ALA A 22 46.99 -18.39 -24.51
C ALA A 22 46.06 -17.69 -23.51
N SER A 23 46.63 -16.79 -22.71
CA SER A 23 45.89 -15.88 -21.84
C SER A 23 45.22 -14.84 -22.73
N GLU A 24 43.97 -15.06 -23.13
CA GLU A 24 43.18 -13.98 -23.70
C GLU A 24 42.78 -13.02 -22.57
N PRO A 25 43.02 -11.70 -22.71
CA PRO A 25 42.65 -10.73 -21.70
C PRO A 25 41.13 -10.70 -21.59
N THR A 26 40.64 -11.04 -20.40
CA THR A 26 39.24 -10.89 -19.99
C THR A 26 38.79 -9.47 -20.30
N THR A 27 37.92 -9.33 -21.30
CA THR A 27 37.17 -8.10 -21.52
C THR A 27 36.38 -7.81 -20.24
N PRO A 28 36.51 -6.62 -19.64
CA PRO A 28 35.65 -6.26 -18.52
C PRO A 28 34.25 -6.10 -19.09
N MET A 29 33.27 -6.89 -18.66
CA MET A 29 31.87 -6.68 -19.03
C MET A 29 31.42 -5.28 -18.54
N PRO A 30 31.23 -4.28 -19.41
CA PRO A 30 30.79 -2.95 -19.00
C PRO A 30 29.36 -2.78 -19.51
N ALA A 31 28.42 -3.53 -18.95
CA ALA A 31 27.01 -3.40 -19.32
C ALA A 31 26.06 -4.06 -18.32
N ALA A 32 26.47 -5.16 -17.68
CA ALA A 32 25.59 -5.96 -16.83
C ALA A 32 25.07 -5.19 -15.61
N HIS A 33 25.89 -4.35 -14.97
CA HIS A 33 25.50 -3.60 -13.77
C HIS A 33 24.53 -2.44 -14.08
N GLU A 34 24.71 -1.80 -15.23
CA GLU A 34 23.86 -0.69 -15.66
C GLU A 34 22.50 -1.18 -16.16
N GLU A 35 22.48 -2.34 -16.82
CA GLU A 35 21.25 -3.00 -17.24
C GLU A 35 20.47 -3.56 -16.04
N VAL A 36 21.15 -4.18 -15.07
CA VAL A 36 20.51 -4.65 -13.83
C VAL A 36 19.93 -3.48 -13.03
N GLY A 37 20.65 -2.37 -12.88
CA GLY A 37 20.14 -1.16 -12.22
C GLY A 37 18.87 -0.61 -12.89
N ARG A 38 18.86 -0.53 -14.22
CA ARG A 38 17.65 -0.11 -14.97
C ARG A 38 16.50 -1.11 -14.84
N THR A 39 16.77 -2.41 -14.86
CA THR A 39 15.71 -3.42 -14.66
C THR A 39 15.13 -3.37 -13.25
N LEU A 40 15.94 -3.04 -12.25
CA LEU A 40 15.51 -2.89 -10.87
C LEU A 40 14.68 -1.60 -10.70
N ASP A 41 15.13 -0.49 -11.29
CA ASP A 41 14.39 0.79 -11.30
C ASP A 41 13.03 0.65 -11.99
N ASP A 42 12.95 -0.04 -13.13
CA ASP A 42 11.70 -0.32 -13.82
C ASP A 42 10.78 -1.23 -12.98
N LEU A 43 11.35 -2.20 -12.27
CA LEU A 43 10.59 -3.11 -11.41
C LEU A 43 10.09 -2.40 -10.15
N ILE A 44 10.86 -1.46 -9.59
CA ILE A 44 10.45 -0.55 -8.51
C ILE A 44 9.34 0.38 -9.00
N GLY A 45 9.48 0.96 -10.20
CA GLY A 45 8.46 1.80 -10.82
C GLY A 45 7.16 1.03 -11.06
N GLN A 46 7.24 -0.21 -11.56
CA GLN A 46 6.09 -1.08 -11.78
C GLN A 46 5.46 -1.54 -10.47
N LEU A 47 6.23 -1.84 -9.42
CA LEU A 47 5.69 -2.16 -8.08
C LEU A 47 5.06 -0.93 -7.42
N HIS A 48 5.62 0.26 -7.63
CA HIS A 48 5.04 1.51 -7.12
C HIS A 48 3.75 1.87 -7.87
N ASP A 49 3.68 1.63 -9.18
CA ASP A 49 2.49 1.86 -10.01
C ASP A 49 1.43 0.77 -9.79
N LEU A 50 1.83 -0.50 -9.61
CA LEU A 50 0.95 -1.58 -9.17
C LEU A 50 0.44 -1.32 -7.76
N GLY A 51 1.30 -0.89 -6.84
CA GLY A 51 0.98 -0.52 -5.47
C GLY A 51 0.13 0.74 -5.39
N GLY A 52 0.31 1.71 -6.30
CA GLY A 52 -0.50 2.91 -6.45
C GLY A 52 -1.88 2.59 -7.01
N ARG A 53 -1.98 1.75 -8.04
CA ARG A 53 -3.25 1.23 -8.57
C ARG A 53 -3.98 0.32 -7.58
N TRP A 54 -3.27 -0.54 -6.86
CA TRP A 54 -3.83 -1.33 -5.76
C TRP A 54 -4.27 -0.41 -4.62
N ARG A 55 -3.50 0.62 -4.28
CA ARG A 55 -3.88 1.65 -3.32
C ARG A 55 -5.08 2.44 -3.82
N GLU A 56 -5.26 2.71 -5.10
CA GLU A 56 -6.50 3.34 -5.61
C GLU A 56 -7.70 2.39 -5.61
N HIS A 57 -7.46 1.09 -5.80
CA HIS A 57 -8.48 0.04 -5.78
C HIS A 57 -8.92 -0.34 -4.36
N PHE A 58 -8.02 -0.25 -3.36
CA PHE A 58 -8.23 -0.68 -1.98
C PHE A 58 -8.12 0.43 -0.93
N ALA A 59 -7.59 1.62 -1.25
CA ALA A 59 -7.80 2.80 -0.41
C ALA A 59 -9.30 3.12 -0.42
N PRO A 60 -9.82 3.70 0.66
CA PRO A 60 -11.14 4.29 0.63
C PRO A 60 -11.17 5.27 -0.53
N SER A 61 -11.90 4.91 -1.58
CA SER A 61 -12.03 5.75 -2.75
C SER A 61 -12.42 7.17 -2.29
N PRO A 62 -11.73 8.25 -2.70
CA PRO A 62 -12.17 9.62 -2.40
C PRO A 62 -13.57 9.89 -2.98
N ARG A 63 -14.05 8.99 -3.86
CA ARG A 63 -15.40 8.90 -4.41
C ARG A 63 -15.97 7.51 -4.16
N GLY A 64 -16.65 7.25 -3.06
CA GLY A 64 -17.44 6.00 -3.04
C GLY A 64 -18.17 5.60 -1.78
N GLU A 65 -17.62 5.79 -0.59
CA GLU A 65 -18.26 5.24 0.60
C GLU A 65 -18.23 6.25 1.73
N ARG A 66 -19.27 7.09 1.80
CA ARG A 66 -19.58 7.77 3.07
C ARG A 66 -19.70 6.65 4.11
N PRO A 67 -18.93 6.63 5.21
CA PRO A 67 -19.03 5.58 6.22
C PRO A 67 -20.51 5.40 6.56
N LEU A 68 -21.04 4.17 6.52
CA LEU A 68 -22.50 3.97 6.59
C LEU A 68 -23.13 4.66 7.80
N ILE A 69 -22.40 4.76 8.92
CA ILE A 69 -22.79 5.53 10.10
C ILE A 69 -23.01 7.03 9.79
N THR A 70 -22.18 7.64 8.94
CA THR A 70 -22.37 9.01 8.46
C THR A 70 -23.62 9.15 7.58
N LEU A 71 -24.00 8.11 6.84
CA LEU A 71 -25.28 8.08 6.13
C LEU A 71 -26.44 8.03 7.13
N MET A 72 -26.40 7.12 8.10
CA MET A 72 -27.42 7.00 9.15
C MET A 72 -27.64 8.33 9.88
N LEU A 73 -26.55 8.99 10.31
CA LEU A 73 -26.61 10.28 11.00
C LEU A 73 -27.15 11.41 10.12
N ARG A 74 -26.85 11.39 8.82
CA ARG A 74 -27.36 12.39 7.87
C ARG A 74 -28.87 12.26 7.67
N HIS A 75 -29.38 11.04 7.62
CA HIS A 75 -30.80 10.74 7.45
C HIS A 75 -31.49 10.43 8.79
N LYS A 76 -31.02 11.02 9.90
CA LYS A 76 -31.51 10.69 11.24
C LYS A 76 -33.01 10.93 11.40
N ASP A 77 -33.55 11.99 10.81
CA ASP A 77 -34.96 12.35 10.90
C ASP A 77 -35.81 11.42 10.04
N GLU A 78 -35.36 11.12 8.83
CA GLU A 78 -35.99 10.12 7.96
C GLU A 78 -35.97 8.74 8.63
N LEU A 79 -34.87 8.33 9.24
CA LEU A 79 -34.76 7.06 9.96
C LEU A 79 -35.49 7.06 11.32
N GLY A 80 -36.01 8.21 11.79
CA GLY A 80 -36.64 8.32 13.10
C GLY A 80 -35.71 7.89 14.24
N LEU A 81 -34.43 8.30 14.18
CA LEU A 81 -33.45 7.94 15.20
C LEU A 81 -33.75 8.66 16.51
N SER A 82 -33.71 7.93 17.63
CA SER A 82 -33.78 8.55 18.96
C SER A 82 -32.49 9.34 19.27
N ALA A 83 -32.57 10.25 20.24
CA ALA A 83 -31.39 10.98 20.71
C ALA A 83 -30.26 10.04 21.21
N SER A 84 -30.63 8.93 21.87
CA SER A 84 -29.65 7.94 22.32
C SER A 84 -29.00 7.18 21.16
N GLN A 85 -29.76 6.82 20.11
CA GLN A 85 -29.22 6.21 18.90
C GLN A 85 -28.25 7.14 18.19
N VAL A 86 -28.61 8.43 18.06
CA VAL A 86 -27.73 9.45 17.46
C VAL A 86 -26.41 9.55 18.23
N GLN A 87 -26.47 9.68 19.56
CA GLN A 87 -25.28 9.78 20.40
C GLN A 87 -24.38 8.54 20.28
N SER A 88 -24.96 7.33 20.28
CA SER A 88 -24.22 6.09 20.08
C SER A 88 -23.53 6.03 18.71
N LEU A 89 -24.24 6.42 17.64
CA LEU A 89 -23.69 6.44 16.29
C LEU A 89 -22.58 7.49 16.11
N GLU A 90 -22.72 8.67 16.72
CA GLU A 90 -21.66 9.70 16.72
C GLU A 90 -20.41 9.21 17.42
N ARG A 91 -20.56 8.54 18.57
CA ARG A 91 -19.45 7.92 19.30
C ARG A 91 -18.74 6.86 18.48
N LEU A 92 -19.49 5.91 17.91
CA LEU A 92 -18.94 4.87 17.02
C LEU A 92 -18.17 5.47 15.84
N ARG A 93 -18.71 6.52 15.20
CA ARG A 93 -18.02 7.23 14.11
C ARG A 93 -16.71 7.86 14.58
N ALA A 94 -16.73 8.54 15.73
CA ALA A 94 -15.54 9.22 16.26
C ALA A 94 -14.46 8.22 16.71
N ASP A 95 -14.85 7.12 17.34
CA ASP A 95 -13.95 6.05 17.75
C ASP A 95 -13.27 5.41 16.52
N PHE A 96 -14.06 5.02 15.51
CA PHE A 96 -13.51 4.49 14.27
C PHE A 96 -12.61 5.51 13.54
N GLN A 97 -12.98 6.79 13.52
CA GLN A 97 -12.16 7.82 12.88
C GLN A 97 -10.79 7.96 13.55
N ARG A 98 -10.72 7.97 14.88
CA ARG A 98 -9.45 7.97 15.62
C ARG A 98 -8.63 6.72 15.32
N GLU A 99 -9.29 5.57 15.30
CA GLU A 99 -8.67 4.29 15.00
C GLU A 99 -8.08 4.26 13.58
N ALA A 100 -8.83 4.76 12.59
CA ALA A 100 -8.41 4.83 11.20
C ALA A 100 -7.21 5.75 11.01
N ILE A 101 -7.21 6.93 11.65
CA ILE A 101 -6.06 7.87 11.59
C ILE A 101 -4.77 7.22 12.08
N ARG A 102 -4.84 6.45 13.18
CA ARG A 102 -3.66 5.75 13.73
C ARG A 102 -3.14 4.70 12.75
N ARG A 103 -4.03 3.84 12.24
CA ARG A 103 -3.67 2.80 11.27
C ARG A 103 -3.14 3.35 9.94
N ASP A 104 -3.71 4.45 9.47
CA ASP A 104 -3.24 5.14 8.27
C ASP A 104 -1.82 5.71 8.48
N ALA A 105 -1.50 6.19 9.69
CA ALA A 105 -0.16 6.63 10.01
C ALA A 105 0.83 5.45 10.01
N ASP A 106 0.48 4.33 10.65
CA ASP A 106 1.31 3.12 10.66
C ASP A 106 1.54 2.60 9.23
N LEU A 107 0.49 2.59 8.40
CA LEU A 107 0.57 2.19 6.99
C LEU A 107 1.54 3.09 6.21
N ARG A 108 1.47 4.42 6.39
CA ARG A 108 2.37 5.35 5.72
C ARG A 108 3.82 5.15 6.14
N ILE A 109 4.07 4.91 7.43
CA ILE A 109 5.41 4.61 7.94
C ILE A 109 5.95 3.33 7.28
N ALA A 110 5.15 2.26 7.25
CA ALA A 110 5.55 1.01 6.62
C ALA A 110 5.82 1.17 5.10
N GLU A 111 5.04 1.99 4.41
CA GLU A 111 5.27 2.32 3.00
C GLU A 111 6.57 3.10 2.79
N MET A 112 6.90 4.05 3.68
CA MET A 112 8.18 4.78 3.64
C MET A 112 9.38 3.87 3.94
N ASP A 113 9.24 2.96 4.90
CA ASP A 113 10.26 1.96 5.22
C ASP A 113 10.52 1.06 4.00
N LEU A 114 9.46 0.62 3.30
CA LEU A 114 9.59 -0.19 2.09
C LEU A 114 10.39 0.55 1.01
N THR A 115 10.09 1.84 0.78
CA THR A 115 10.88 2.67 -0.15
C THR A 115 12.36 2.68 0.25
N THR A 116 12.65 2.89 1.52
CA THR A 116 14.04 2.91 2.04
C THR A 116 14.75 1.55 1.86
N LEU A 117 14.02 0.43 1.99
CA LEU A 117 14.59 -0.91 1.77
C LEU A 117 14.96 -1.14 0.29
N LEU A 118 14.15 -0.60 -0.63
CA LEU A 118 14.35 -0.75 -2.08
C LEU A 118 15.50 0.12 -2.62
N GLU A 119 15.86 1.20 -1.92
CA GLU A 119 17.00 2.07 -2.27
C GLU A 119 18.37 1.48 -1.88
N ARG A 120 18.41 0.34 -1.19
CA ARG A 120 19.67 -0.30 -0.76
C ARG A 120 20.30 -1.11 -1.90
N GLU A 121 21.63 -1.09 -1.96
CA GLU A 121 22.41 -1.93 -2.87
C GLU A 121 23.37 -2.84 -2.08
N PRO A 122 23.21 -4.17 -2.11
CA PRO A 122 22.12 -4.93 -2.74
C PRO A 122 20.80 -4.83 -1.96
N VAL A 123 19.67 -5.01 -2.65
CA VAL A 123 18.36 -5.10 -2.00
C VAL A 123 18.25 -6.39 -1.19
N ASP A 124 17.83 -6.29 0.07
CA ASP A 124 17.48 -7.43 0.91
C ASP A 124 16.04 -7.86 0.65
N LEU A 125 15.85 -8.86 -0.22
CA LEU A 125 14.53 -9.37 -0.60
C LEU A 125 13.73 -9.94 0.59
N GLY A 126 14.41 -10.46 1.63
CA GLY A 126 13.74 -10.98 2.82
C GLY A 126 13.09 -9.86 3.64
N GLN A 127 13.80 -8.73 3.79
CA GLN A 127 13.24 -7.54 4.44
C GLN A 127 12.10 -6.91 3.62
N VAL A 128 12.24 -6.87 2.29
CA VAL A 128 11.19 -6.38 1.39
C VAL A 128 9.92 -7.22 1.51
N GLU A 129 10.02 -8.55 1.44
CA GLU A 129 8.87 -9.45 1.56
C GLU A 129 8.16 -9.26 2.91
N ALA A 130 8.92 -9.20 4.01
CA ALA A 130 8.37 -8.97 5.33
C ALA A 130 7.61 -7.63 5.42
N LYS A 131 8.18 -6.56 4.86
CA LYS A 131 7.56 -5.23 4.89
C LYS A 131 6.30 -5.15 4.02
N VAL A 132 6.29 -5.80 2.85
CA VAL A 132 5.08 -5.89 2.01
C VAL A 132 3.96 -6.64 2.74
N LYS A 133 4.26 -7.76 3.40
CA LYS A 133 3.27 -8.49 4.21
C LYS A 133 2.72 -7.65 5.35
N GLU A 134 3.57 -6.85 6.00
CA GLU A 134 3.14 -5.92 7.05
C GLU A 134 2.16 -4.87 6.51
N ILE A 135 2.47 -4.23 5.38
CA ILE A 135 1.62 -3.24 4.70
C ILE A 135 0.24 -3.83 4.41
N GLU A 136 0.19 -5.03 3.81
CA GLU A 136 -1.08 -5.66 3.47
C GLU A 136 -1.89 -6.09 4.70
N ARG A 137 -1.22 -6.51 5.78
CA ARG A 137 -1.89 -6.75 7.07
C ARG A 137 -2.53 -5.48 7.61
N LEU A 138 -1.82 -4.35 7.61
CA LEU A 138 -2.36 -3.06 8.08
C LEU A 138 -3.59 -2.62 7.27
N ARG A 139 -3.55 -2.80 5.94
CA ARG A 139 -4.70 -2.52 5.05
C ARG A 139 -5.89 -3.42 5.37
N ALA A 140 -5.66 -4.72 5.56
CA ALA A 140 -6.70 -5.67 5.94
C ALA A 140 -7.32 -5.31 7.30
N ASP A 141 -6.50 -4.99 8.29
CA ASP A 141 -6.96 -4.62 9.63
C ASP A 141 -7.84 -3.36 9.61
N LEU A 142 -7.48 -2.35 8.80
CA LEU A 142 -8.31 -1.16 8.62
C LEU A 142 -9.67 -1.50 7.99
N ARG A 143 -9.68 -2.37 6.97
CA ARG A 143 -10.92 -2.80 6.30
C ARG A 143 -11.83 -3.58 7.25
N VAL A 144 -11.26 -4.47 8.07
CA VAL A 144 -12.00 -5.22 9.09
C VAL A 144 -12.55 -4.29 10.16
N ALA A 145 -11.76 -3.34 10.66
CA ALA A 145 -12.21 -2.35 11.64
C ALA A 145 -13.41 -1.54 11.10
N ARG A 146 -13.37 -1.16 9.81
CA ARG A 146 -14.48 -0.47 9.15
C ARG A 146 -15.76 -1.30 9.10
N ILE A 147 -15.64 -2.57 8.70
CA ILE A 147 -16.79 -3.50 8.67
C ILE A 147 -17.39 -3.64 10.06
N ARG A 148 -16.56 -3.81 11.09
CA ARG A 148 -17.01 -3.89 12.50
C ARG A 148 -17.77 -2.63 12.92
N ALA A 149 -17.24 -1.45 12.63
CA ALA A 149 -17.91 -0.19 12.95
C ALA A 149 -19.27 -0.08 12.24
N ILE A 150 -19.37 -0.50 10.99
CA ILE A 150 -20.63 -0.53 10.23
C ILE A 150 -21.65 -1.48 10.89
N GLU A 151 -21.23 -2.70 11.24
CA GLU A 151 -22.12 -3.67 11.88
C GLU A 151 -22.57 -3.22 13.28
N GLN A 152 -21.66 -2.61 14.06
CA GLN A 152 -22.01 -1.98 15.35
C GLN A 152 -23.00 -0.82 15.16
N GLY A 153 -22.85 -0.03 14.11
CA GLY A 153 -23.79 1.03 13.75
C GLY A 153 -25.17 0.49 13.39
N LYS A 154 -25.23 -0.56 12.55
CA LYS A 154 -26.50 -1.25 12.24
C LYS A 154 -27.14 -1.86 13.49
N ALA A 155 -26.35 -2.36 14.43
CA ALA A 155 -26.83 -2.92 15.69
C ALA A 155 -27.60 -1.90 16.54
N GLN A 156 -27.34 -0.59 16.37
CA GLN A 156 -28.09 0.49 17.05
C GLN A 156 -29.50 0.71 16.48
N LEU A 157 -29.80 0.18 15.29
CA LEU A 157 -31.06 0.41 14.59
C LEU A 157 -32.07 -0.71 14.85
N SER A 158 -33.36 -0.36 14.90
CA SER A 158 -34.47 -1.32 14.89
C SER A 158 -34.58 -2.02 13.51
N PRO A 159 -35.28 -3.17 13.43
CA PRO A 159 -35.54 -3.83 12.15
C PRO A 159 -36.17 -2.91 11.09
N GLU A 160 -37.11 -2.06 11.50
CA GLU A 160 -37.83 -1.11 10.64
C GLU A 160 -36.87 -0.02 10.12
N GLN A 161 -36.04 0.53 11.01
CA GLN A 161 -35.02 1.52 10.66
C GLN A 161 -33.98 0.95 9.69
N ARG A 162 -33.57 -0.32 9.88
CA ARG A 162 -32.67 -1.02 8.94
C ARG A 162 -33.31 -1.21 7.56
N SER A 163 -34.60 -1.53 7.51
CA SER A 163 -35.33 -1.64 6.26
C SER A 163 -35.34 -0.29 5.52
N LYS A 164 -35.67 0.79 6.22
CA LYS A 164 -35.65 2.15 5.67
C LYS A 164 -34.26 2.57 5.18
N LEU A 165 -33.21 2.25 5.94
CA LEU A 165 -31.82 2.49 5.53
C LEU A 165 -31.47 1.78 4.22
N ARG A 166 -31.96 0.55 3.99
CA ARG A 166 -31.73 -0.17 2.72
C ARG A 166 -32.35 0.58 1.54
N THR A 167 -33.55 1.11 1.70
CA THR A 167 -34.21 1.93 0.67
C THR A 167 -33.38 3.18 0.34
N LEU A 168 -32.89 3.89 1.36
CA LEU A 168 -32.04 5.08 1.19
C LEU A 168 -30.68 4.78 0.53
N LEU A 169 -30.21 3.53 0.60
CA LEU A 169 -28.97 3.10 -0.08
C LEU A 169 -29.18 2.75 -1.55
N VAL A 170 -30.39 2.37 -1.94
CA VAL A 170 -30.73 1.95 -3.30
C VAL A 170 -31.12 3.14 -4.18
N GLU A 171 -31.59 4.25 -3.60
CA GLU A 171 -31.92 5.43 -4.39
C GLU A 171 -30.67 6.03 -5.09
N PRO A 172 -30.70 6.16 -6.43
CA PRO A 172 -29.62 6.81 -7.15
C PRO A 172 -29.60 8.29 -6.73
N GLY A 173 -28.56 8.68 -5.99
CA GLY A 173 -28.34 10.07 -5.65
C GLY A 173 -28.34 10.94 -6.93
N PRO A 174 -28.80 12.21 -6.85
CA PRO A 174 -28.86 13.08 -8.02
C PRO A 174 -27.50 13.07 -8.74
N PRO A 175 -27.49 13.04 -10.09
CA PRO A 175 -26.24 13.07 -10.85
C PRO A 175 -25.46 14.29 -10.39
N ARG A 176 -24.35 14.05 -9.67
CA ARG A 176 -23.49 15.16 -9.26
C ARG A 176 -22.97 15.78 -10.55
N PRO A 177 -23.01 17.13 -10.69
CA PRO A 177 -22.37 17.76 -11.83
C PRO A 177 -20.94 17.23 -11.90
N ARG A 178 -20.54 16.71 -13.06
CA ARG A 178 -19.14 16.42 -13.32
C ARG A 178 -18.40 17.73 -13.06
N GLN A 179 -17.73 17.84 -11.92
CA GLN A 179 -16.74 18.89 -11.68
C GLN A 179 -15.59 18.62 -12.64
N GLY A 180 -15.79 18.97 -13.91
CA GLY A 180 -14.71 19.31 -14.80
C GLY A 180 -14.14 20.64 -14.31
N ALA A 181 -12.81 20.71 -14.26
CA ALA A 181 -12.03 21.91 -13.98
C ALA A 181 -12.14 22.49 -12.55
N VAL A 182 -11.66 21.73 -11.57
CA VAL A 182 -10.78 22.36 -10.57
C VAL A 182 -9.39 21.85 -10.90
N LEU A 183 -8.59 22.70 -11.54
CA LEU A 183 -7.13 22.56 -11.57
C LEU A 183 -6.70 22.40 -10.11
N ARG A 184 -6.32 21.19 -9.70
CA ARG A 184 -5.61 21.02 -8.43
C ARG A 184 -4.24 21.66 -8.58
N PRO A 185 -3.85 22.61 -7.72
CA PRO A 185 -2.45 22.98 -7.63
C PRO A 185 -1.70 21.83 -6.94
N GLN A 186 -0.84 21.18 -7.73
CA GLN A 186 0.58 21.07 -7.39
C GLN A 186 1.02 20.11 -6.26
N SER A 187 0.64 18.84 -6.30
CA SER A 187 1.44 17.78 -5.65
C SER A 187 2.57 17.24 -6.54
N ASP A 188 2.62 17.65 -7.81
CA ASP A 188 3.67 17.26 -8.76
C ASP A 188 4.91 18.17 -8.75
N GLN A 189 4.95 19.23 -7.92
CA GLN A 189 6.18 20.04 -7.86
C GLN A 189 7.29 19.46 -7.00
N LEU A 190 6.99 18.55 -6.06
CA LEU A 190 8.06 17.85 -5.34
C LEU A 190 8.88 16.99 -6.31
N PHE A 191 8.24 16.28 -7.23
CA PHE A 191 8.95 15.50 -8.25
C PHE A 191 9.55 16.35 -9.39
N SER A 192 8.99 17.54 -9.67
CA SER A 192 9.58 18.46 -10.67
C SER A 192 10.90 19.10 -10.19
N PHE A 193 11.03 19.35 -8.87
CA PHE A 193 12.25 19.92 -8.28
C PHE A 193 13.40 18.90 -8.32
N PHE A 194 13.13 17.64 -7.96
CA PHE A 194 14.13 16.57 -8.02
C PHE A 194 14.58 16.24 -9.45
N ARG A 195 13.67 16.25 -10.43
CA ARG A 195 14.02 15.99 -11.83
C ARG A 195 14.85 17.12 -12.46
N ARG A 196 14.75 18.37 -11.96
CA ARG A 196 15.55 19.53 -12.41
C ARG A 196 16.97 19.52 -11.81
N VAL A 197 17.12 19.10 -10.55
CA VAL A 197 18.42 18.99 -9.88
C VAL A 197 19.26 17.85 -10.46
N LEU A 198 18.64 16.72 -10.81
CA LEU A 198 19.33 15.58 -11.44
C LEU A 198 19.78 15.84 -12.89
N LYS A 199 19.07 16.71 -13.64
CA LYS A 199 19.46 17.07 -15.02
C LYS A 199 20.62 18.08 -15.06
N SER A 200 20.83 18.87 -14.01
CA SER A 200 21.91 19.88 -13.95
C SER A 200 23.30 19.30 -13.64
N ARG A 201 23.42 18.06 -13.16
CA ARG A 201 24.71 17.40 -12.86
C ARG A 201 25.23 16.50 -14.00
N ARG A 202 24.54 16.45 -15.15
CA ARG A 202 25.01 15.75 -16.38
C ARG A 202 25.53 16.71 -17.46
N SER A 203 25.77 17.98 -17.14
CA SER A 203 26.31 18.97 -18.09
C SER A 203 27.40 19.86 -17.50
N ALA A 204 28.13 19.37 -16.50
CA ALA A 204 29.40 19.93 -16.04
C ALA A 204 30.42 18.80 -15.92
#